data_AF-A0A2Y9A7P1-F1
#
_entry.id   AF-A0A2Y9A7P1-F1
#
_cell.length_a   1.000
_cell.length_b   1.000
_cell.length_c   1.000
_cell.angle_alpha   90.00
_cell.angle_beta   90.00
_cell.angle_gamma   90.00
#
_symmetry.space_group_name_H-M   'P 1'
#
loop_
_entity.id
_entity.type
_entity.pdbx_description
1 polymer ?
#
loop_
_entity_poly.entity_id
_entity_poly.type
_entity_poly.pdbx_seq_one_letter_code
_entity_poly.pdbx_strand_id
1 'polypeptide(L)'
;MTPEDIVVTPTGARFRGRRFPCTVGRGGIVAEKREGDGGTPVGVHRIVGMLWRPDRMARPADWAVPIRPGDLWCDDPRHEDYNLMVRAPFPASAEVLRRADPLYDLVILTDWNWPQAEAGRGSAIFLHRWRRPGFPTEGCVAFAPAHLRWIAGRIGFETRLVVRAAG
;
A
#
# COMPACT_ATOMS: atom_id res chain seq x y z
N MET A 1 -20.41 0.37 4.85
CA MET A 1 -19.33 -0.62 4.64
C MET A 1 -19.96 -1.91 4.16
N THR A 2 -19.39 -2.55 3.14
CA THR A 2 -19.87 -3.81 2.56
C THR A 2 -18.86 -4.94 2.86
N PRO A 3 -19.21 -6.22 2.61
CA PRO A 3 -18.24 -7.31 2.67
C PRO A 3 -17.03 -7.15 1.71
N GLU A 4 -17.17 -6.31 0.69
CA GLU A 4 -16.13 -5.99 -0.30
C GLU A 4 -15.14 -4.92 0.17
N ASP A 5 -15.37 -4.30 1.34
CA ASP A 5 -14.40 -3.38 1.93
C ASP A 5 -13.35 -4.15 2.74
N ILE A 6 -12.07 -3.83 2.53
CA ILE A 6 -10.99 -4.18 3.45
C ILE A 6 -11.01 -3.16 4.58
N VAL A 7 -11.56 -3.53 5.73
CA VAL A 7 -11.69 -2.63 6.89
C VAL A 7 -10.51 -2.83 7.83
N VAL A 8 -9.65 -1.82 8.00
CA VAL A 8 -8.50 -1.80 8.90
C VAL A 8 -8.84 -1.00 10.16
N THR A 9 -8.51 -1.59 11.31
CA THR A 9 -8.61 -0.98 12.64
C THR A 9 -7.27 -1.19 13.39
N PRO A 10 -7.07 -0.58 14.56
CA PRO A 10 -5.86 -0.82 15.36
C PRO A 10 -5.64 -2.28 15.77
N THR A 11 -6.69 -3.11 15.74
CA THR A 11 -6.64 -4.52 16.17
C THR A 11 -6.53 -5.51 15.02
N GLY A 12 -6.50 -5.05 13.76
CA GLY A 12 -6.35 -5.89 12.58
C GLY A 12 -7.22 -5.43 11.41
N ALA A 13 -7.40 -6.31 10.43
CA ALA A 13 -8.26 -6.06 9.28
C ALA A 13 -9.38 -7.08 9.15
N ARG A 14 -10.47 -6.69 8.49
CA ARG A 14 -11.58 -7.57 8.12
C ARG A 14 -11.88 -7.42 6.63
N PHE A 15 -12.05 -8.53 5.92
CA PHE A 15 -12.43 -8.57 4.51
C PHE A 15 -13.17 -9.88 4.20
N ARG A 16 -14.31 -9.81 3.49
CA ARG A 16 -15.15 -10.96 3.11
C ARG A 16 -15.37 -11.98 4.23
N GLY A 17 -15.80 -11.49 5.40
CA GLY A 17 -16.13 -12.34 6.57
C GLY A 17 -14.92 -12.89 7.33
N ARG A 18 -13.68 -12.63 6.90
CA ARG A 18 -12.45 -13.08 7.56
C ARG A 18 -11.75 -11.94 8.29
N ARG A 19 -11.07 -12.28 9.38
CA ARG A 19 -10.14 -11.38 10.09
C ARG A 19 -8.71 -11.72 9.72
N PHE A 20 -7.89 -10.69 9.57
CA PHE A 20 -6.48 -10.79 9.25
C PHE A 20 -5.68 -9.94 10.24
N PRO A 21 -4.64 -10.49 10.87
CA PRO A 21 -3.64 -9.65 11.50
C PRO A 21 -2.98 -8.79 10.41
N CYS A 22 -2.80 -7.52 10.69
CA CYS A 22 -2.06 -6.58 9.87
C CYS A 22 -1.23 -5.65 10.76
N THR A 23 -0.22 -5.02 10.17
CA THR A 23 0.49 -3.92 10.80
C THR A 23 0.20 -2.63 10.05
N VAL A 24 0.18 -1.53 10.79
CA VAL A 24 0.01 -0.17 10.27
C VAL A 24 1.31 0.60 10.49
N GLY A 25 1.31 1.88 10.12
CA GLY A 25 2.43 2.77 10.34
C GLY A 25 2.88 2.84 11.80
N ARG A 26 4.17 3.09 12.03
CA ARG A 26 4.74 3.29 13.38
C ARG A 26 4.08 4.44 14.15
N GLY A 27 3.51 5.42 13.45
CA GLY A 27 2.72 6.52 14.01
C GLY A 27 1.27 6.15 14.28
N GLY A 28 0.88 4.88 14.07
CA GLY A 28 -0.48 4.39 14.22
C GLY A 28 -1.40 4.83 13.09
N ILE A 29 -2.69 4.85 13.35
CA ILE A 29 -3.71 5.36 12.43
C ILE A 29 -3.94 6.84 12.71
N VAL A 30 -3.79 7.70 11.70
CA VAL A 30 -3.79 9.16 11.85
C VAL A 30 -4.88 9.81 11.01
N ALA A 31 -5.55 10.82 11.56
CA ALA A 31 -6.51 11.64 10.82
C ALA A 31 -5.81 12.72 9.98
N GLU A 32 -4.80 13.38 10.56
CA GLU A 32 -3.99 14.40 9.90
C GLU A 32 -2.68 13.80 9.39
N LYS A 33 -2.75 13.08 8.27
CA LYS A 33 -1.57 12.49 7.64
C LYS A 33 -0.66 13.56 7.01
N ARG A 34 0.64 13.46 7.28
CA ARG A 34 1.72 14.31 6.73
C ARG A 34 2.91 13.46 6.31
N GLU A 35 3.76 13.97 5.43
CA GLU A 35 4.97 13.27 5.01
C GLU A 35 5.89 13.00 6.21
N GLY A 36 6.46 11.79 6.29
CA GLY A 36 7.37 11.38 7.36
C GLY A 36 6.76 11.10 8.75
N ASP A 37 5.46 11.36 8.98
CA ASP A 37 4.80 11.12 10.28
C ASP A 37 4.73 9.63 10.68
N GLY A 38 4.98 8.72 9.73
CA GLY A 38 4.91 7.27 9.93
C GLY A 38 3.48 6.75 10.16
N GLY A 39 2.44 7.54 9.90
CA GLY A 39 1.04 7.23 10.17
C GLY A 39 0.31 6.61 8.97
N THR A 40 -0.67 5.76 9.25
CA THR A 40 -1.62 5.23 8.25
C THR A 40 -2.86 6.12 8.20
N PRO A 41 -3.20 6.74 7.05
CA PRO A 41 -4.28 7.71 6.98
C PRO A 41 -5.66 7.07 7.18
N VAL A 42 -6.45 7.61 8.11
CA VAL A 42 -7.90 7.35 8.21
C VAL A 42 -8.58 7.72 6.90
N GLY A 43 -9.56 6.94 6.48
CA GLY A 43 -10.36 7.28 5.30
C GLY A 43 -10.92 6.06 4.58
N VAL A 44 -11.53 6.34 3.44
CA VAL A 44 -11.98 5.35 2.47
C VAL A 44 -11.16 5.57 1.21
N HIS A 45 -10.24 4.65 0.96
CA HIS A 45 -9.30 4.72 -0.16
C HIS A 45 -9.67 3.67 -1.19
N ARG A 46 -9.75 4.03 -2.46
CA ARG A 46 -9.96 3.08 -3.57
C ARG A 46 -8.69 2.27 -3.79
N ILE A 47 -8.85 1.03 -4.24
CA ILE A 47 -7.74 0.29 -4.81
C ILE A 47 -7.61 0.68 -6.28
N VAL A 48 -6.46 1.27 -6.64
CA VAL A 48 -6.22 1.83 -8.00
C VAL A 48 -5.22 1.04 -8.82
N GLY A 49 -4.57 0.05 -8.24
CA GLY A 49 -3.65 -0.81 -8.96
C GLY A 49 -3.07 -1.93 -8.12
N MET A 50 -2.41 -2.85 -8.81
CA MET A 50 -1.70 -3.98 -8.19
C MET A 50 -0.45 -4.25 -9.01
N LEU A 51 0.67 -4.25 -8.32
CA LEU A 51 1.98 -4.53 -8.87
C LEU A 51 2.49 -5.84 -8.30
N TRP A 52 3.19 -6.65 -9.10
CA TRP A 52 3.75 -7.94 -8.65
C TRP A 52 5.10 -8.24 -9.28
N ARG A 53 5.87 -9.15 -8.67
CA ARG A 53 7.18 -9.60 -9.16
C ARG A 53 7.07 -10.94 -9.93
N PRO A 54 7.19 -10.93 -11.28
CA PRO A 54 7.08 -12.15 -12.06
C PRO A 54 8.14 -13.20 -11.79
N ASP A 55 9.31 -12.75 -11.35
CA ASP A 55 10.42 -13.63 -10.98
C ASP A 55 10.27 -14.29 -9.59
N ARG A 56 9.24 -13.94 -8.81
CA ARG A 56 9.09 -14.41 -7.41
C ARG A 56 7.77 -15.07 -7.08
N MET A 57 6.72 -14.75 -7.83
CA MET A 57 5.40 -15.33 -7.59
C MET A 57 4.60 -15.40 -8.87
N ALA A 58 3.61 -16.28 -8.94
CA ALA A 58 2.63 -16.28 -10.02
C ALA A 58 1.74 -15.02 -9.96
N ARG A 59 1.24 -14.62 -11.13
CA ARG A 59 0.37 -13.45 -11.28
C ARG A 59 -0.87 -13.58 -10.37
N PRO A 60 -1.11 -12.62 -9.44
CA PRO A 60 -2.20 -12.72 -8.46
C PRO A 60 -3.59 -12.39 -9.02
N ALA A 61 -3.66 -11.55 -10.05
CA ALA A 61 -4.87 -11.17 -10.77
C ALA A 61 -4.53 -10.83 -12.23
N ASP A 62 -5.46 -11.06 -13.15
CA ASP A 62 -5.32 -10.81 -14.60
C ASP A 62 -5.10 -9.33 -14.96
N TRP A 63 -5.40 -8.40 -14.05
CA TRP A 63 -5.14 -6.97 -14.19
C TRP A 63 -3.86 -6.51 -13.46
N ALA A 64 -3.18 -7.39 -12.71
CA ALA A 64 -1.95 -7.03 -11.99
C ALA A 64 -0.78 -6.76 -12.96
N VAL A 65 -0.07 -5.66 -12.75
CA VAL A 65 1.01 -5.16 -13.63
C VAL A 65 2.39 -5.61 -13.09
N PRO A 66 3.31 -6.10 -13.94
CA PRO A 66 4.62 -6.55 -13.49
C PRO A 66 5.52 -5.38 -13.05
N ILE A 67 6.19 -5.53 -11.91
CA ILE A 67 7.29 -4.66 -11.44
C ILE A 67 8.55 -5.01 -12.23
N ARG A 68 9.03 -4.08 -13.06
CA ARG A 68 10.20 -4.22 -13.91
C ARG A 68 11.46 -3.65 -13.26
N PRO A 69 12.66 -4.06 -13.70
CA PRO A 69 13.89 -3.39 -13.31
C PRO A 69 13.85 -1.88 -13.59
N GLY A 70 14.19 -1.09 -12.59
CA GLY A 70 14.17 0.37 -12.68
C GLY A 70 12.80 1.02 -12.44
N ASP A 71 11.76 0.27 -12.08
CA ASP A 71 10.50 0.87 -11.64
C ASP A 71 10.66 1.47 -10.23
N LEU A 72 10.20 2.70 -10.08
CA LEU A 72 10.33 3.52 -8.88
C LEU A 72 8.98 4.16 -8.52
N TRP A 73 8.84 4.67 -7.30
CA TRP A 73 7.73 5.51 -6.89
C TRP A 73 8.26 6.78 -6.23
N CYS A 74 8.00 7.94 -6.83
CA CYS A 74 8.51 9.21 -6.34
C CYS A 74 7.91 9.55 -4.96
N ASP A 75 8.78 9.75 -3.97
CA ASP A 75 8.42 10.15 -2.61
C ASP A 75 8.93 11.56 -2.27
N ASP A 76 9.50 12.29 -3.24
CA ASP A 76 9.97 13.66 -3.06
C ASP A 76 8.83 14.68 -3.23
N PRO A 77 8.39 15.37 -2.15
CA PRO A 77 7.30 16.35 -2.22
C PRO A 77 7.65 17.62 -3.00
N ARG A 78 8.91 17.81 -3.40
CA ARG A 78 9.35 18.96 -4.21
C ARG A 78 9.38 18.65 -5.71
N HIS A 79 9.20 17.39 -6.10
CA HIS A 79 9.22 16.98 -7.49
C HIS A 79 7.82 17.03 -8.11
N GLU A 80 7.73 17.35 -9.40
CA GLU A 80 6.44 17.41 -10.12
C GLU A 80 5.73 16.05 -10.17
N ASP A 81 6.52 14.97 -10.26
CA ASP A 81 6.02 13.59 -10.21
C ASP A 81 5.76 13.07 -8.78
N TYR A 82 5.63 13.92 -7.76
CA TYR A 82 5.40 13.47 -6.38
C TYR A 82 4.24 12.49 -6.27
N ASN A 83 4.49 11.37 -5.56
CA ASN A 83 3.56 10.25 -5.38
C ASN A 83 3.10 9.58 -6.69
N LEU A 84 3.90 9.64 -7.75
CA LEU A 84 3.66 8.91 -9.00
C LEU A 84 4.70 7.80 -9.22
N MET A 85 4.30 6.79 -10.00
CA MET A 85 5.23 5.77 -10.49
C MET A 85 6.13 6.37 -11.57
N VAL A 86 7.45 6.24 -11.39
CA VAL A 86 8.49 6.79 -12.27
C VAL A 86 9.51 5.70 -12.61
N ARG A 87 10.54 6.03 -13.40
CA ARG A 87 11.56 5.07 -13.83
C ARG A 87 12.98 5.59 -13.71
N ALA A 88 13.90 4.68 -13.39
CA ALA A 88 15.34 4.94 -13.37
C ALA A 88 15.91 5.14 -14.79
N PRO A 89 16.94 5.99 -14.95
CA PRO A 89 17.49 6.87 -13.91
C PRO A 89 16.52 8.01 -13.56
N PHE A 90 16.38 8.32 -12.27
CA PHE A 90 15.49 9.37 -11.76
C PHE A 90 16.27 10.24 -10.78
N PRO A 91 16.23 11.58 -10.91
CA PRO A 91 17.14 12.46 -10.18
C PRO A 91 16.68 12.80 -8.75
N ALA A 92 15.41 12.60 -8.43
CA ALA A 92 14.83 12.90 -7.13
C ALA A 92 14.66 11.65 -6.25
N SER A 93 14.26 11.85 -4.99
CA SER A 93 13.98 10.73 -4.09
C SER A 93 12.83 9.88 -4.61
N ALA A 94 13.01 8.56 -4.55
CA ALA A 94 11.98 7.60 -4.93
C ALA A 94 12.18 6.25 -4.22
N GLU A 95 11.07 5.60 -3.89
CA GLU A 95 11.08 4.21 -3.45
C GLU A 95 11.39 3.26 -4.61
N VAL A 96 12.30 2.31 -4.38
CA VAL A 96 12.56 1.21 -5.31
C VAL A 96 11.44 0.18 -5.23
N LEU A 97 10.66 0.02 -6.31
CA LEU A 97 9.58 -0.97 -6.36
C LEU A 97 10.14 -2.39 -6.50
N ARG A 98 11.22 -2.56 -7.27
CA ARG A 98 11.90 -3.87 -7.44
C ARG A 98 12.94 -4.14 -6.35
N ARG A 99 12.47 -4.33 -5.11
CA ARG A 99 13.34 -4.54 -3.93
C ARG A 99 14.10 -5.87 -3.97
N ALA A 100 15.26 -5.88 -3.30
CA ALA A 100 16.02 -7.11 -3.03
C ALA A 100 15.35 -7.96 -1.95
N ASP A 101 14.77 -7.33 -0.92
CA ASP A 101 13.89 -7.99 0.04
C ASP A 101 12.51 -8.28 -0.59
N PRO A 102 11.64 -9.10 0.04
CA PRO A 102 10.38 -9.50 -0.57
C PRO A 102 9.23 -8.52 -0.32
N LEU A 103 9.44 -7.36 0.31
CA LEU A 103 8.34 -6.51 0.76
C LEU A 103 7.39 -6.12 -0.37
N TYR A 104 7.96 -5.85 -1.54
CA TYR A 104 7.23 -5.48 -2.76
C TYR A 104 7.22 -6.60 -3.81
N ASP A 105 7.21 -7.86 -3.38
CA ASP A 105 6.84 -8.96 -4.27
C ASP A 105 5.41 -8.80 -4.79
N LEU A 106 4.55 -8.18 -3.98
CA LEU A 106 3.18 -7.79 -4.27
C LEU A 106 2.88 -6.46 -3.58
N VAL A 107 2.43 -5.48 -4.34
CA VAL A 107 2.02 -4.14 -3.87
C VAL A 107 0.61 -3.88 -4.37
N ILE A 108 -0.31 -3.48 -3.50
CA ILE A 108 -1.64 -3.01 -3.89
C ILE A 108 -1.68 -1.50 -3.63
N LEU A 109 -1.99 -0.74 -4.67
CA LEU A 109 -1.96 0.72 -4.67
C LEU A 109 -3.29 1.27 -4.16
N THR A 110 -3.22 2.28 -3.29
CA THR A 110 -4.39 3.07 -2.87
C THR A 110 -4.40 4.41 -3.59
N ASP A 111 -5.55 5.09 -3.62
CA ASP A 111 -5.68 6.47 -4.11
C ASP A 111 -5.33 7.54 -3.07
N TRP A 112 -4.66 7.17 -1.97
CA TRP A 112 -4.22 8.19 -1.02
C TRP A 112 -3.25 9.16 -1.68
N ASN A 113 -3.64 10.44 -1.68
CA ASN A 113 -2.88 11.55 -2.26
C ASN A 113 -2.51 11.32 -3.74
N TRP A 114 -3.38 10.65 -4.51
CA TRP A 114 -3.14 10.26 -5.90
C TRP A 114 -4.43 10.42 -6.72
N PRO A 115 -4.39 10.77 -8.03
CA PRO A 115 -3.22 11.04 -8.87
C PRO A 115 -2.72 12.48 -8.81
N GLN A 116 -3.52 13.39 -8.27
CA GLN A 116 -3.16 14.80 -8.08
C GLN A 116 -2.61 14.96 -6.67
N ALA A 117 -1.32 14.68 -6.50
CA ALA A 117 -0.69 14.68 -5.20
C ALA A 117 -0.48 16.11 -4.68
N GLU A 118 -0.95 16.36 -3.46
CA GLU A 118 -0.61 17.54 -2.70
C GLU A 118 0.70 17.29 -1.95
N ALA A 119 1.72 18.11 -2.22
CA ALA A 119 3.03 18.02 -1.60
C ALA A 119 2.94 17.93 -0.06
N GLY A 120 3.64 16.96 0.52
CA GLY A 120 3.75 16.82 1.97
C GLY A 120 2.55 16.12 2.65
N ARG A 121 1.53 15.67 1.91
CA ARG A 121 0.41 14.88 2.47
C ARG A 121 0.69 13.39 2.60
N GLY A 122 1.95 12.98 2.37
CA GLY A 122 2.38 11.59 2.38
C GLY A 122 2.25 10.93 1.02
N SER A 123 3.14 10.00 0.74
CA SER A 123 3.22 9.24 -0.50
C SER A 123 3.27 7.72 -0.22
N ALA A 124 3.19 6.92 -1.27
CA ALA A 124 3.44 5.48 -1.24
C ALA A 124 2.62 4.70 -0.17
N ILE A 125 1.38 5.12 0.10
CA ILE A 125 0.49 4.40 1.03
C ILE A 125 -0.10 3.18 0.32
N PHE A 126 0.57 2.04 0.48
CA PHE A 126 0.23 0.77 -0.17
C PHE A 126 -0.27 -0.28 0.82
N LEU A 127 -0.76 -1.40 0.26
CA LEU A 127 -0.79 -2.67 0.97
C LEU A 127 0.34 -3.57 0.46
N HIS A 128 1.11 -4.14 1.37
CA HIS A 128 2.21 -5.04 1.05
C HIS A 128 2.40 -6.12 2.14
N ARG A 129 3.42 -6.97 2.02
CA ARG A 129 3.70 -7.97 3.07
C ARG A 129 4.49 -7.34 4.21
N TRP A 130 4.27 -7.75 5.46
CA TRP A 130 5.13 -7.31 6.56
C TRP A 130 6.52 -7.96 6.46
N ARG A 131 7.51 -7.36 7.15
CA ARG A 131 8.83 -7.98 7.36
C ARG A 131 8.71 -9.21 8.28
N ARG A 132 8.03 -9.02 9.41
CA ARG A 132 7.67 -10.03 10.40
C ARG A 132 6.39 -9.59 11.12
N PRO A 133 5.63 -10.50 11.76
CA PRO A 133 4.42 -10.14 12.49
C PRO A 133 4.69 -9.02 13.50
N GLY A 134 3.80 -8.02 13.55
CA GLY A 134 3.90 -6.89 14.47
C GLY A 134 4.92 -5.81 14.12
N PHE A 135 5.76 -5.98 13.09
CA PHE A 135 6.70 -4.94 12.68
C PHE A 135 5.98 -3.80 11.94
N PRO A 136 6.04 -2.55 12.44
CA PRO A 136 5.30 -1.44 11.87
C PRO A 136 5.85 -1.02 10.49
N THR A 137 5.02 -0.31 9.72
CA THR A 137 5.40 0.29 8.44
C THR A 137 5.73 1.78 8.61
N GLU A 138 6.04 2.46 7.51
CA GLU A 138 6.15 3.92 7.42
C GLU A 138 4.80 4.63 7.13
N GLY A 139 3.70 3.87 7.08
CA GLY A 139 2.36 4.39 6.78
C GLY A 139 1.47 3.42 6.00
N CYS A 140 2.08 2.47 5.28
CA CYS A 140 1.39 1.37 4.60
C CYS A 140 0.60 0.45 5.55
N VAL A 141 -0.29 -0.37 4.99
CA VAL A 141 -0.90 -1.51 5.70
C VAL A 141 -0.22 -2.80 5.26
N ALA A 142 0.34 -3.56 6.20
CA ALA A 142 1.09 -4.76 5.87
C ALA A 142 0.49 -6.04 6.46
N PHE A 143 0.55 -7.14 5.70
CA PHE A 143 -0.07 -8.42 6.06
C PHE A 143 0.94 -9.57 6.03
N ALA A 144 0.56 -10.73 6.58
CA ALA A 144 1.25 -11.98 6.29
C ALA A 144 1.26 -12.25 4.77
N PRO A 145 2.33 -12.82 4.19
CA PRO A 145 2.41 -13.04 2.74
C PRO A 145 1.24 -13.87 2.18
N ALA A 146 0.85 -14.93 2.89
CA ALA A 146 -0.28 -15.78 2.50
C ALA A 146 -1.63 -15.03 2.58
N HIS A 147 -1.78 -14.13 3.56
CA HIS A 147 -2.99 -13.30 3.70
C HIS A 147 -3.07 -12.28 2.58
N LEU A 148 -1.98 -11.56 2.31
CA LEU A 148 -1.93 -10.58 1.21
C LEU A 148 -2.26 -11.24 -0.13
N ARG A 149 -1.67 -12.41 -0.41
CA ARG A 149 -1.96 -13.16 -1.64
C ARG A 149 -3.42 -13.60 -1.72
N TRP A 150 -4.01 -14.03 -0.60
CA TRP A 150 -5.43 -14.40 -0.56
C TRP A 150 -6.35 -13.20 -0.82
N ILE A 151 -6.03 -12.05 -0.23
CA ILE A 151 -6.73 -10.78 -0.43
C ILE A 151 -6.62 -10.36 -1.89
N ALA A 152 -5.41 -10.30 -2.45
CA ALA A 152 -5.13 -9.86 -3.81
C ALA A 152 -5.94 -10.64 -4.87
N GLY A 153 -6.08 -11.96 -4.73
CA GLY A 153 -6.89 -12.76 -5.64
C GLY A 153 -8.41 -12.58 -5.50
N ARG A 154 -8.89 -11.67 -4.64
CA ARG A 154 -10.32 -11.46 -4.32
C ARG A 154 -10.76 -10.02 -4.32
N ILE A 155 -9.84 -9.08 -4.50
CA ILE A 155 -10.21 -7.66 -4.64
C ILE A 155 -10.72 -7.40 -6.07
N GLY A 156 -11.76 -6.57 -6.16
CA GLY A 156 -12.37 -6.09 -7.41
C GLY A 156 -12.33 -4.56 -7.50
N PHE A 157 -12.92 -4.01 -8.56
CA PHE A 157 -12.97 -2.55 -8.79
C PHE A 157 -13.81 -1.81 -7.73
N GLU A 158 -14.71 -2.54 -7.07
CA GLU A 158 -15.57 -2.10 -5.99
C GLU A 158 -14.89 -2.16 -4.61
N THR A 159 -13.76 -2.88 -4.50
CA THR A 159 -13.04 -3.02 -3.23
C THR A 159 -12.38 -1.71 -2.83
N ARG A 160 -12.56 -1.35 -1.56
CA ARG A 160 -11.94 -0.17 -0.93
C ARG A 160 -11.17 -0.58 0.30
N LEU A 161 -10.10 0.15 0.60
CA LEU A 161 -9.44 0.13 1.90
C LEU A 161 -10.13 1.16 2.80
N VAL A 162 -10.78 0.70 3.87
CA VAL A 162 -11.42 1.57 4.87
C VAL A 162 -10.58 1.54 6.14
N VAL A 163 -9.84 2.60 6.43
CA VAL A 163 -9.02 2.73 7.62
C VAL A 163 -9.77 3.53 8.68
N ARG A 164 -9.94 2.96 9.87
CA ARG A 164 -10.65 3.59 11.00
C ARG A 164 -9.74 3.76 12.20
N ALA A 165 -9.79 4.93 12.82
CA ALA A 165 -9.21 5.14 14.15
C ALA A 165 -9.91 4.24 15.20
N ALA A 166 -9.27 4.03 16.35
CA ALA A 166 -9.99 3.55 17.53
C ALA A 166 -11.15 4.51 17.81
N GLY A 167 -12.33 3.95 18.06
CA GLY A 167 -13.45 4.71 18.63
C GLY A 167 -13.28 4.93 20.12
#